data_AF-W7WFY7-F1
#
_entry.id   AF-W7WFY7-F1
#
_cell.length_a   1.000
_cell.length_b   1.000
_cell.length_c   1.000
_cell.angle_alpha   90.00
_cell.angle_beta   90.00
_cell.angle_gamma   90.00
#
_symmetry.space_group_name_H-M   'P 1'
#
loop_
_entity.id
_entity.type
_entity.pdbx_description
1 polymer ?
#
loop_
_entity_poly.entity_id
_entity_poly.type
_entity_poly.pdbx_seq_one_letter_code
_entity_poly.pdbx_strand_id
1 'polypeptide(L)'
;MTAILSGMGIAWALGGSPETVLSLAPRSATMPIAMAVAERIGGLPSLAAVGVAVTGVGGAIVARGLLNLSRIDDPAVRGFAVGITAHAVGTARALQVNETAGAFSALAMGLNGIATALLMPLILKLLHWL
;
A
#
# COMPACT_ATOMS: atom_id res chain seq x y z
N MET A 1 6.00 6.20 2.65
CA MET A 1 7.49 6.16 2.70
C MET A 1 8.00 4.85 3.27
N THR A 2 7.64 4.45 4.51
CA THR A 2 8.13 3.19 5.12
C THR A 2 7.89 1.96 4.25
N ALA A 3 6.70 1.83 3.67
CA ALA A 3 6.38 0.70 2.79
C ALA A 3 7.23 0.66 1.50
N ILE A 4 7.57 1.83 0.95
CA ILE A 4 8.41 1.99 -0.25
C ILE A 4 9.84 1.55 0.10
N LEU A 5 10.43 2.15 1.14
CA LEU A 5 11.81 1.86 1.55
C LEU A 5 11.99 0.40 2.00
N SER A 6 11.05 -0.13 2.79
CA SER A 6 11.11 -1.53 3.22
C SER A 6 10.91 -2.51 2.06
N GLY A 7 9.97 -2.23 1.15
CA GLY A 7 9.76 -3.07 -0.03
C GLY A 7 11.00 -3.13 -0.92
N MET A 8 11.56 -1.97 -1.24
CA MET A 8 12.78 -1.87 -2.04
C MET A 8 13.98 -2.50 -1.32
N GLY A 9 14.17 -2.20 -0.03
CA GLY A 9 15.29 -2.70 0.76
C GLY A 9 15.27 -4.22 0.93
N ILE A 10 14.10 -4.83 1.18
CA ILE A 10 13.96 -6.29 1.27
C ILE A 10 14.25 -6.94 -0.09
N ALA A 11 13.67 -6.40 -1.18
CA ALA A 11 13.90 -6.93 -2.52
C ALA A 11 15.37 -6.88 -2.91
N TRP A 12 16.04 -5.76 -2.64
CA TRP A 12 17.46 -5.57 -2.89
C TRP A 12 18.32 -6.51 -2.03
N ALA A 13 18.04 -6.62 -0.74
CA ALA A 13 18.79 -7.50 0.18
C ALA A 13 18.69 -9.00 -0.19
N LEU A 14 17.59 -9.40 -0.85
CA LEU A 14 17.39 -10.75 -1.37
C LEU A 14 17.99 -10.96 -2.77
N GLY A 15 18.68 -9.97 -3.35
CA GLY A 15 19.30 -10.06 -4.67
C GLY A 15 18.32 -9.87 -5.84
N GLY A 16 17.19 -9.18 -5.62
CA GLY A 16 16.23 -8.87 -6.67
C GLY A 16 16.82 -7.96 -7.76
N SER A 17 16.40 -8.19 -9.01
CA SER A 17 16.80 -7.34 -10.15
C SER A 17 16.30 -5.89 -9.99
N PRO A 18 16.88 -4.92 -10.70
CA PRO A 18 16.38 -3.54 -10.68
C PRO A 18 14.88 -3.43 -10.95
N GLU A 19 14.39 -4.15 -11.96
CA GLU A 19 12.98 -4.19 -12.33
C GLU A 19 12.13 -4.76 -11.18
N THR A 20 12.63 -5.80 -10.50
CA THR A 20 11.97 -6.41 -9.33
C THR A 20 11.84 -5.42 -8.17
N VAL A 21 12.92 -4.72 -7.84
CA VAL A 21 12.95 -3.72 -6.77
C VAL A 21 11.98 -2.56 -7.08
N LEU A 22 12.01 -2.05 -8.31
CA LEU A 22 11.14 -0.97 -8.77
C LEU A 22 9.67 -1.40 -8.79
N SER A 23 9.38 -2.64 -9.17
CA SER A 23 8.02 -3.20 -9.12
C SER A 23 7.42 -3.20 -7.71
N LEU A 24 8.27 -3.39 -6.69
CA LEU A 24 7.84 -3.47 -5.29
C LEU A 24 7.78 -2.11 -4.60
N ALA A 25 8.36 -1.06 -5.19
CA ALA A 25 8.34 0.27 -4.63
C ALA A 25 6.90 0.82 -4.43
N PRO A 26 5.98 0.76 -5.41
CA PRO A 26 4.61 1.25 -5.23
C PRO A 26 3.63 0.23 -4.64
N ARG A 27 4.09 -0.93 -4.13
CA ARG A 27 3.23 -2.06 -3.70
C ARG A 27 2.22 -1.75 -2.58
N SER A 28 2.34 -0.59 -1.93
CA SER A 28 1.43 -0.13 -0.89
C SER A 28 0.36 0.82 -1.39
N ALA A 29 0.33 1.17 -2.69
CA ALA A 29 -0.81 1.84 -3.31
C ALA A 29 -1.88 0.80 -3.72
N THR A 30 -2.93 1.26 -4.40
CA THR A 30 -3.90 0.35 -5.03
C THR A 30 -3.33 -0.23 -6.33
N MET A 31 -3.85 -1.37 -6.77
CA MET A 31 -3.37 -2.08 -7.98
C MET A 31 -3.26 -1.16 -9.20
N PRO A 32 -4.31 -0.38 -9.57
CA PRO A 32 -4.23 0.48 -10.75
C PRO A 32 -3.11 1.53 -10.65
N ILE A 33 -2.95 2.14 -9.47
CA ILE A 33 -1.91 3.14 -9.23
C ILE A 33 -0.53 2.49 -9.25
N ALA A 34 -0.37 1.37 -8.56
CA ALA A 34 0.92 0.70 -8.44
C ALA A 34 1.41 0.16 -9.78
N MET A 35 0.53 -0.41 -10.59
CA MET A 35 0.84 -0.90 -11.94
C MET A 35 1.28 0.25 -12.85
N ALA A 36 0.53 1.35 -12.88
CA ALA A 36 0.85 2.52 -13.70
C ALA A 36 2.15 3.21 -13.26
N VAL A 37 2.41 3.27 -11.96
CA VAL A 37 3.67 3.81 -11.43
C VAL A 37 4.84 2.89 -11.78
N ALA A 38 4.70 1.57 -11.55
CA ALA A 38 5.72 0.58 -11.86
C ALA A 38 6.13 0.63 -13.33
N GLU A 39 5.17 0.68 -14.25
CA GLU A 39 5.43 0.82 -15.69
C GLU A 39 6.28 2.05 -16.01
N ARG A 40 5.95 3.20 -15.42
CA ARG A 40 6.65 4.48 -15.65
C ARG A 40 8.07 4.51 -15.09
N ILE A 41 8.34 3.74 -14.05
CA ILE A 41 9.66 3.71 -13.40
C ILE A 41 10.51 2.52 -13.86
N GLY A 42 10.08 1.75 -14.87
CA GLY A 42 10.84 0.61 -15.41
C GLY A 42 10.70 -0.69 -14.61
N GLY A 43 9.68 -0.80 -13.75
CA GLY A 43 9.27 -2.03 -13.10
C GLY A 43 8.30 -2.87 -13.95
N LEU A 44 7.92 -4.03 -13.41
CA LEU A 44 6.97 -4.97 -13.98
C LEU A 44 5.58 -4.72 -13.35
N PRO A 45 4.58 -4.25 -14.12
CA PRO A 45 3.23 -4.00 -13.59
C PRO A 45 2.58 -5.25 -12.98
N SER A 46 2.81 -6.43 -13.57
CA SER A 46 2.31 -7.71 -13.05
C SER A 46 2.84 -8.02 -11.65
N LEU A 47 4.12 -7.76 -11.39
CA LEU A 47 4.72 -7.97 -10.08
C LEU A 47 4.26 -6.93 -9.06
N ALA A 48 4.08 -5.68 -9.49
CA ALA A 48 3.47 -4.65 -8.66
C ALA A 48 2.06 -5.04 -8.21
N ALA A 49 1.25 -5.59 -9.13
CA ALA A 49 -0.09 -6.09 -8.84
C ALA A 49 -0.07 -7.21 -7.79
N VAL A 50 0.83 -8.20 -7.94
CA VAL A 50 1.03 -9.27 -6.94
C VAL A 50 1.44 -8.69 -5.59
N GLY A 51 2.38 -7.73 -5.58
CA GLY A 51 2.82 -7.05 -4.36
C GLY A 51 1.68 -6.36 -3.63
N VAL A 52 0.79 -5.67 -4.35
CA VAL A 52 -0.42 -5.04 -3.80
C VAL A 52 -1.41 -6.08 -3.28
N ALA A 53 -1.62 -7.19 -4.00
CA ALA A 53 -2.53 -8.24 -3.54
C ALA A 53 -2.07 -8.81 -2.18
N VAL A 54 -0.77 -9.10 -2.05
CA VAL A 54 -0.19 -9.64 -0.82
C VAL A 54 -0.31 -8.66 0.33
N THR A 55 0.03 -7.39 0.13
CA THR A 55 -0.08 -6.37 1.18
C THR A 55 -1.54 -6.09 1.55
N GLY A 56 -2.41 -5.97 0.56
CA GLY A 56 -3.84 -5.70 0.74
C GLY A 56 -4.57 -6.80 1.50
N VAL A 57 -4.39 -8.05 1.07
CA VAL A 57 -5.02 -9.22 1.74
C VAL A 57 -4.40 -9.45 3.11
N GLY A 58 -3.07 -9.40 3.23
CA GLY A 58 -2.38 -9.55 4.51
C GLY A 58 -2.82 -8.48 5.52
N GLY A 59 -2.93 -7.23 5.08
CA GLY A 59 -3.46 -6.13 5.89
C GLY A 59 -4.89 -6.39 6.35
N ALA A 60 -5.78 -6.86 5.47
CA ALA A 60 -7.18 -7.15 5.82
C ALA A 60 -7.29 -8.25 6.89
N ILE A 61 -6.45 -9.28 6.82
CA ILE A 61 -6.41 -10.38 7.79
C ILE A 61 -5.92 -9.88 9.16
N VAL A 62 -4.83 -9.11 9.18
CA VAL A 62 -4.12 -8.73 10.40
C VAL A 62 -4.76 -7.52 11.11
N ALA A 63 -5.36 -6.59 10.35
CA ALA A 63 -5.81 -5.30 10.88
C ALA A 63 -6.76 -5.42 12.07
N ARG A 64 -7.76 -6.31 12.02
CA ARG A 64 -8.72 -6.47 13.13
C ARG A 64 -8.03 -6.89 14.43
N GLY A 65 -7.11 -7.86 14.34
CA GLY A 65 -6.38 -8.36 15.51
C GLY A 65 -5.52 -7.27 16.14
N LEU A 66 -4.75 -6.54 15.32
CA LEU A 66 -3.90 -5.45 15.80
C LEU A 66 -4.71 -4.30 16.38
N LEU A 67 -5.78 -3.86 15.73
CA LEU A 67 -6.61 -2.75 16.22
C LEU A 67 -7.30 -3.11 17.56
N ASN A 68 -7.71 -4.37 17.73
CA ASN A 68 -8.27 -4.85 18.99
C ASN A 68 -7.20 -4.90 20.10
N LEU A 69 -5.99 -5.40 19.79
CA LEU A 69 -4.88 -5.44 20.74
C LEU A 69 -4.48 -4.04 21.20
N SER A 70 -4.48 -3.08 20.27
CA SER A 70 -4.22 -1.66 20.54
C SER A 70 -5.40 -0.92 21.19
N ARG A 71 -6.53 -1.60 21.46
CA ARG A 71 -7.75 -1.03 22.05
C ARG A 71 -8.28 0.20 21.30
N ILE A 72 -8.24 0.15 19.97
CA ILE A 72 -8.76 1.21 19.11
C ILE A 72 -10.20 0.85 18.73
N ASP A 73 -11.17 1.55 19.30
CA ASP A 73 -12.59 1.27 19.06
C ASP A 73 -13.27 2.29 18.13
N ASP A 74 -12.66 3.47 17.92
CA ASP A 74 -13.21 4.50 17.04
C ASP A 74 -13.32 4.02 15.58
N PRO A 75 -14.54 3.98 15.00
CA PRO A 75 -14.75 3.49 13.64
C PRO A 75 -13.99 4.27 12.58
N ALA A 76 -13.84 5.60 12.71
CA ALA A 76 -13.10 6.43 11.78
C ALA A 76 -11.61 6.08 11.80
N VAL A 77 -11.02 5.93 13.00
CA VAL A 77 -9.61 5.56 13.15
C VAL A 77 -9.35 4.16 12.59
N ARG A 78 -10.20 3.19 12.93
CA ARG A 78 -10.10 1.82 12.42
C ARG A 78 -10.25 1.79 10.90
N GLY A 79 -11.23 2.52 10.37
CA GLY A 79 -11.46 2.68 8.94
C GLY A 79 -10.25 3.23 8.22
N PHE A 80 -9.72 4.36 8.71
CA PHE A 80 -8.53 4.99 8.14
C PHE A 80 -7.34 4.03 8.12
N ALA A 81 -7.05 3.35 9.23
CA ALA A 81 -5.96 2.39 9.32
C ALA A 81 -6.12 1.21 8.34
N VAL A 82 -7.33 0.67 8.22
CA VAL A 82 -7.65 -0.39 7.24
C VAL A 82 -7.48 0.12 5.80
N GLY A 83 -7.91 1.35 5.49
CA GLY A 83 -7.79 1.92 4.16
C GLY A 83 -6.35 2.13 3.70
N ILE A 84 -5.47 2.56 4.61
CA ILE A 84 -4.02 2.69 4.34
C ILE A 84 -3.36 1.33 4.09
N THR A 85 -3.76 0.29 4.82
CA THR A 85 -3.01 -0.99 4.88
C THR A 85 -3.58 -2.10 4.00
N ALA A 86 -4.89 -2.13 3.80
CA ALA A 86 -5.63 -3.22 3.16
C ALA A 86 -6.40 -2.80 1.90
N HIS A 87 -6.33 -1.51 1.55
CA HIS A 87 -6.84 -0.93 0.29
C HIS A 87 -8.31 -1.30 0.02
N ALA A 88 -8.62 -1.69 -1.22
CA ALA A 88 -9.99 -1.97 -1.68
C ALA A 88 -10.61 -3.17 -0.94
N VAL A 89 -9.84 -4.23 -0.68
CA VAL A 89 -10.34 -5.43 0.02
C VAL A 89 -10.73 -5.07 1.46
N GLY A 90 -9.86 -4.36 2.17
CA GLY A 90 -10.15 -3.87 3.51
C GLY A 90 -11.29 -2.86 3.54
N THR A 91 -11.33 -1.94 2.58
CA THR A 91 -12.38 -0.91 2.48
C THR A 91 -13.75 -1.54 2.23
N ALA A 92 -13.85 -2.53 1.34
CA ALA A 92 -15.08 -3.28 1.10
C ALA A 92 -15.57 -3.96 2.37
N ARG A 93 -14.66 -4.52 3.18
CA ARG A 93 -15.05 -5.11 4.46
C ARG A 93 -15.43 -4.05 5.50
N ALA A 94 -14.71 -2.94 5.57
CA ALA A 94 -15.01 -1.85 6.50
C ALA A 94 -16.41 -1.29 6.25
N LEU A 95 -16.78 -1.06 4.98
CA LEU A 95 -18.13 -0.62 4.58
C LEU A 95 -19.23 -1.58 5.03
N GLN A 96 -18.99 -2.89 4.97
CA GLN A 96 -19.96 -3.90 5.44
C GLN A 96 -20.14 -3.90 6.96
N VAL A 97 -19.13 -3.44 7.71
CA VAL A 97 -19.13 -3.51 9.18
C VAL A 97 -19.64 -2.21 9.79
N ASN A 98 -19.24 -1.06 9.24
CA ASN A 98 -19.62 0.25 9.73
C ASN A 98 -19.44 1.31 8.63
N GLU A 99 -20.46 2.12 8.41
CA GLU A 99 -20.45 3.15 7.36
C GLU A 99 -19.33 4.18 7.55
N THR A 100 -19.13 4.69 8.76
CA THR A 100 -18.06 5.64 9.09
C THR A 100 -16.68 5.01 8.84
N ALA A 101 -16.46 3.77 9.26
CA ALA A 101 -15.21 3.07 8.99
C ALA A 101 -14.97 2.91 7.49
N GLY A 102 -16.00 2.56 6.72
CA GLY A 102 -15.93 2.48 5.27
C GLY A 102 -15.56 3.81 4.61
N ALA A 103 -16.20 4.92 5.02
CA ALA A 103 -15.93 6.25 4.51
C ALA A 103 -14.48 6.70 4.77
N PHE A 104 -13.99 6.55 6.00
CA PHE A 104 -12.60 6.88 6.34
C PHE A 104 -11.58 5.95 5.67
N SER A 105 -11.95 4.68 5.45
CA SER A 105 -11.12 3.73 4.71
C SER A 105 -10.96 4.13 3.23
N ALA A 106 -12.05 4.55 2.57
CA ALA A 106 -12.00 5.04 1.20
C ALA A 106 -11.17 6.33 1.08
N LEU A 107 -11.32 7.27 2.03
CA LEU A 107 -10.52 8.48 2.11
C LEU A 107 -9.02 8.15 2.25
N ALA A 108 -8.67 7.29 3.20
CA ALA A 108 -7.30 6.84 3.43
C ALA A 108 -6.68 6.21 2.18
N MET A 109 -7.43 5.33 1.50
CA MET A 109 -6.99 4.69 0.26
C MET A 109 -6.66 5.72 -0.82
N GLY A 110 -7.51 6.74 -1.01
CA GLY A 110 -7.28 7.82 -1.97
C GLY A 110 -6.05 8.67 -1.63
N LEU A 111 -5.92 9.09 -0.37
CA LEU A 111 -4.79 9.88 0.10
C LEU A 111 -3.46 9.12 -0.06
N ASN A 112 -3.45 7.83 0.27
CA ASN A 112 -2.27 6.99 0.11
C ASN A 112 -1.88 6.81 -1.37
N GLY A 113 -2.86 6.73 -2.27
CA GLY A 113 -2.63 6.72 -3.71
C GLY A 113 -1.94 7.99 -4.20
N ILE A 114 -2.48 9.16 -3.84
CA ILE A 114 -1.89 10.47 -4.16
C ILE A 114 -0.48 10.60 -3.58
N ALA A 115 -0.32 10.27 -2.29
CA ALA A 115 0.97 10.32 -1.63
C ALA A 115 2.00 9.41 -2.31
N THR A 116 1.62 8.19 -2.69
CA THR A 116 2.53 7.27 -3.39
C THR A 116 2.94 7.82 -4.75
N ALA A 117 1.99 8.35 -5.53
CA ALA A 117 2.28 8.92 -6.85
C ALA A 117 3.23 10.13 -6.78
N LEU A 118 3.09 10.99 -5.78
CA LEU A 118 3.94 12.16 -5.59
C LEU A 118 5.32 11.82 -4.99
N LEU A 119 5.36 10.90 -4.02
CA LEU A 119 6.60 10.54 -3.32
C LEU A 119 7.52 9.67 -4.16
N MET A 120 6.99 8.85 -5.07
CA MET A 120 7.81 7.92 -5.87
C MET A 120 8.94 8.61 -6.63
N PRO A 121 8.69 9.63 -7.49
CA PRO A 121 9.77 10.29 -8.22
C PRO A 121 10.79 10.98 -7.30
N LEU A 122 10.36 11.49 -6.14
CA LEU A 122 11.26 12.11 -5.18
C LEU A 122 12.19 11.10 -4.51
N ILE A 123 11.65 9.97 -4.06
CA ILE A 123 12.42 8.90 -3.41
C ILE A 123 13.41 8.28 -4.38
N LEU A 124 12.98 8.00 -5.62
CA LEU A 124 13.87 7.39 -6.61
C LEU A 124 15.04 8.30 -7.00
N LYS A 125 14.79 9.62 -7.14
CA LYS A 125 15.86 10.61 -7.32
C LYS A 125 16.84 10.63 -6.15
N LEU A 126 16.32 10.61 -4.91
CA LEU A 126 17.15 10.63 -3.70
C LEU A 126 18.02 9.36 -3.57
N LEU A 127 17.51 8.21 -4.02
CA LEU A 127 18.23 6.93 -4.00
C LEU A 127 19.15 6.73 -5.22
N HIS A 128 19.25 7.71 -6.14
CA HIS A 128 19.98 7.59 -7.41
C HIS A 128 19.54 6.41 -8.28
N TRP A 129 18.25 6.07 -8.23
CA TRP A 129 17.63 5.08 -9.12
C TRP A 129 17.03 5.70 -10.40
N LEU A 130 17.05 7.03 -10.49
CA LEU A 130 16.75 7.86 -11.67
C LEU A 130 17.92 8.81 -11.90
#